data_AF-A0A953HQ75-F1
#
_entry.id   AF-A0A953HQ75-F1
#
_cell.length_a   1.000
_cell.length_b   1.000
_cell.length_c   1.000
_cell.angle_alpha   90.00
_cell.angle_beta   90.00
_cell.angle_gamma   90.00
#
_symmetry.space_group_name_H-M   'P 1'
#
loop_
_entity.id
_entity.type
_entity.pdbx_description
1 polymer ?
#
loop_
_entity_poly.entity_id
_entity_poly.type
_entity_poly.pdbx_seq_one_letter_code
_entity_poly.pdbx_strand_id
1 'polypeptide(L)' 'MKNTIGIILTVIGLLGTIIFGIQAAQDSETFSFLGLDIGVSSANWTPVIISVILLIVGVIVMGRK' A
#
# COMPACT_ATOMS: atom_id res chain seq x y z
N MET A 1 -15.36 19.81 9.15
CA MET A 1 -15.02 19.39 7.77
C MET A 1 -13.64 18.76 7.67
N LYS A 2 -12.56 19.40 8.16
CA LYS A 2 -11.20 18.83 8.15
C LYS A 2 -11.09 17.46 8.82
N ASN A 3 -11.76 17.26 9.96
CA ASN A 3 -11.77 15.97 10.66
C ASN A 3 -12.41 14.85 9.83
N THR A 4 -13.52 15.15 9.13
CA THR A 4 -14.18 14.20 8.24
C THR A 4 -13.28 13.82 7.06
N ILE A 5 -12.61 14.80 6.45
CA ILE A 5 -11.67 14.57 5.34
C ILE A 5 -10.48 13.72 5.80
N GLY A 6 -9.89 14.03 6.97
CA GLY A 6 -8.80 13.24 7.55
C GLY A 6 -9.20 11.80 7.82
N ILE A 7 -10.39 11.57 8.37
CA ILE A 7 -10.93 10.21 8.61
C ILE A 7 -11.11 9.47 7.28
N ILE A 8 -11.74 10.08 6.28
CA ILE A 8 -11.96 9.45 4.97
C ILE A 8 -10.64 9.06 4.31
N LEU A 9 -9.68 9.98 4.26
CA LEU A 9 -8.35 9.72 3.69
C LEU A 9 -7.63 8.59 4.41
N THR A 10 -7.71 8.57 5.75
CA THR A 10 -7.10 7.52 6.58
C THR A 10 -7.73 6.15 6.29
N VAL A 11 -9.07 6.07 6.23
CA VAL A 11 -9.78 4.81 5.96
C VAL A 11 -9.47 4.30 4.54
N ILE A 12 -9.54 5.17 3.53
CA ILE A 12 -9.24 4.80 2.14
C ILE A 12 -7.78 4.36 2.00
N GLY A 13 -6.84 5.12 2.57
CA GLY A 13 -5.42 4.77 2.54
C GLY A 13 -5.12 3.44 3.24
N LEU A 14 -5.77 3.18 4.38
CA LEU A 14 -5.61 1.92 5.11
C LEU A 14 -6.15 0.73 4.30
N LEU A 15 -7.38 0.84 3.80
CA LEU A 15 -7.99 -0.23 2.99
C LEU A 15 -7.20 -0.47 1.70
N GLY A 16 -6.78 0.60 1.00
CA GLY A 16 -5.96 0.48 -0.19
C GLY A 16 -4.62 -0.20 0.09
N THR A 17 -3.96 0.14 1.19
CA THR A 17 -2.68 -0.48 1.58
C THR A 17 -2.84 -1.97 1.83
N ILE A 18 -3.92 -2.38 2.52
CA ILE A 18 -4.20 -3.79 2.78
C ILE A 18 -4.50 -4.54 1.48
N ILE A 19 -5.45 -4.04 0.68
CA ILE A 19 -5.92 -4.73 -0.53
C ILE A 19 -4.80 -4.82 -1.56
N PHE A 20 -4.19 -3.70 -1.93
CA PHE A 20 -3.12 -3.68 -2.92
C PHE A 20 -1.84 -4.33 -2.40
N GLY A 21 -1.58 -4.26 -1.08
CA GLY A 21 -0.44 -4.94 -0.47
C GLY A 21 -0.56 -6.46 -0.56
N ILE A 22 -1.76 -7.02 -0.32
CA ILE A 22 -2.01 -8.46 -0.51
C ILE A 22 -1.87 -8.84 -1.98
N GLN A 23 -2.42 -8.05 -2.91
CA GLN A 23 -2.28 -8.30 -4.34
C GLN A 23 -0.81 -8.30 -4.77
N ALA A 24 -0.04 -7.28 -4.35
CA ALA A 24 1.38 -7.20 -4.68
C ALA A 24 2.22 -8.33 -4.06
N ALA A 25 1.84 -8.81 -2.88
CA ALA A 25 2.50 -9.95 -2.24
C ALA A 25 2.22 -11.27 -2.99
N GLN A 26 1.02 -11.41 -3.59
CA GLN A 26 0.65 -12.59 -4.37
C GLN A 26 1.29 -12.62 -5.76
N ASP A 27 1.58 -11.46 -6.34
CA ASP A 27 2.21 -11.31 -7.67
C ASP A 27 3.76 -11.46 -7.64
N SER A 28 4.28 -12.23 -6.68
CA SER A 28 5.71 -12.54 -6.59
C SER A 28 5.99 -13.92 -7.17
N GLU A 29 6.76 -13.96 -8.25
CA GLU A 29 7.21 -15.21 -8.88
C GLU A 29 8.59 -15.56 -8.36
N THR A 30 8.80 -16.84 -8.03
CA THR A 30 10.11 -17.38 -7.65
C THR A 30 10.52 -18.38 -8.71
N PHE A 31 11.68 -18.17 -9.33
CA PHE A 31 12.27 -19.15 -10.23
C PHE A 31 13.66 -19.54 -9.75
N SER A 32 13.97 -20.82 -9.92
CA SER A 32 15.26 -21.37 -9.53
C SER A 32 16.21 -21.34 -10.72
N PHE A 33 17.36 -20.68 -10.57
CA PHE A 33 18.42 -20.63 -11.57
C PHE A 33 19.75 -20.99 -10.92
N LEU A 34 20.43 -22.02 -11.45
CA LEU A 34 21.70 -22.55 -10.91
C LEU A 34 21.62 -22.96 -9.42
N GLY A 35 20.44 -23.39 -8.93
CA GLY A 35 20.23 -23.75 -7.53
C GLY A 35 20.05 -22.54 -6.60
N LEU A 36 19.94 -21.33 -7.14
CA LEU A 36 19.55 -20.12 -6.41
C LEU A 36 18.09 -19.80 -6.72
N ASP A 37 17.29 -19.63 -5.68
CA ASP A 37 15.91 -19.18 -5.81
C ASP A 37 15.88 -17.65 -5.88
N ILE A 38 15.51 -17.14 -7.05
CA ILE A 38 15.40 -15.71 -7.31
C ILE A 38 13.91 -15.37 -7.30
N GLY A 39 13.51 -14.58 -6.31
CA GLY A 39 12.18 -13.96 -6.27
C GLY A 39 12.18 -12.67 -7.07
N VAL A 40 11.36 -12.59 -8.11
CA VAL A 40 11.08 -11.35 -8.83
C VAL A 40 9.63 -10.99 -8.59
N SER A 41 9.42 -9.79 -8.04
CA SER A 41 8.08 -9.25 -7.91
C SER A 41 7.63 -8.70 -9.26
N SER A 42 6.63 -9.36 -9.85
CA SER A 42 5.94 -8.89 -11.05
C SER A 42 4.82 -7.88 -10.72
N ALA A 43 4.62 -7.61 -9.43
CA ALA A 43 3.59 -6.72 -8.92
C ALA A 43 3.78 -5.26 -9.37
N ASN A 44 2.67 -4.60 -9.70
CA ASN A 44 2.65 -3.14 -9.78
C ASN A 44 2.53 -2.55 -8.37
N TRP A 45 3.62 -2.01 -7.83
CA TRP A 45 3.68 -1.42 -6.49
C TRP A 45 3.06 -0.02 -6.40
N THR A 46 2.79 0.64 -7.52
CA THR A 46 2.27 2.02 -7.56
C THR A 46 1.00 2.21 -6.71
N PRO A 47 -0.02 1.34 -6.78
CA PRO A 47 -1.23 1.47 -5.97
C PRO A 47 -0.97 1.34 -4.46
N VAL A 48 -0.01 0.48 -4.07
CA VAL A 48 0.39 0.30 -2.66
C VAL A 48 1.02 1.60 -2.13
N ILE A 49 1.98 2.14 -2.88
CA ILE A 49 2.70 3.37 -2.50
C ILE A 49 1.73 4.55 -2.37
N ILE A 50 0.82 4.74 -3.34
CA ILE A 50 -0.18 5.79 -3.29
C ILE A 50 -1.10 5.63 -2.07
N SER A 51 -1.50 4.40 -1.75
CA SER A 51 -2.36 4.14 -0.60
C SER A 51 -1.67 4.45 0.73
N VAL A 52 -0.38 4.12 0.86
CA VAL A 52 0.42 4.46 2.04
C VAL A 52 0.58 5.98 2.17
N ILE A 53 0.84 6.70 1.08
CA ILE A 53 0.91 8.16 1.08
C ILE A 53 -0.42 8.77 1.52
N LEU A 54 -1.54 8.29 0.97
CA LEU A 54 -2.88 8.74 1.36
C LEU A 54 -3.16 8.49 2.84
N LEU A 55 -2.75 7.34 3.36
CA LEU A 55 -2.87 7.00 4.78
C LEU A 55 -2.09 8.01 5.65
N ILE A 56 -0.82 8.27 5.32
CA ILE A 56 0.03 9.22 6.03
C ILE A 56 -0.58 10.63 6.00
N VAL A 57 -1.02 11.09 4.83
CA VAL A 57 -1.66 12.40 4.67
C VAL A 57 -2.95 12.47 5.47
N GLY A 58 -3.78 11.43 5.44
CA GLY A 58 -5.01 11.35 6.22
C GLY A 58 -4.76 11.47 7.72
N VAL A 59 -3.78 10.73 8.25
CA VAL A 59 -3.37 10.78 9.66
C VAL A 59 -2.86 12.17 10.04
N ILE A 60 -2.01 12.79 9.21
CA ILE A 60 -1.50 14.15 9.46
C ILE A 60 -2.64 15.17 9.47
N VAL A 61 -3.57 15.10 8.53
CA VAL A 61 -4.71 16.02 8.45
C VAL A 61 -5.65 15.83 9.65
N MET A 62 -5.88 14.59 10.08
CA MET A 62 -6.70 14.26 11.24
C MET A 62 -6.05 14.73 12.57
N GLY A 63 -4.72 14.66 12.68
CA GLY A 63 -3.97 15.05 13.87
C GLY A 63 -3.78 16.57 14.04
N ARG A 64 -4.05 17.37 13.00
CA ARG A 64 -4.01 18.83 13.07
C ARG A 64 -5.32 19.37 13.67
N LYS A 65 -5.25 19.87 14.92
CA LYS A 65 -6.34 20.58 15.60
C LYS A 65 -6.80 21.82 14.82
#